data_AF-A0A510JIK4-F1
#
_entry.id   AF-A0A510JIK4-F1
#
_cell.length_a   1.000
_cell.length_b   1.000
_cell.length_c   1.000
_cell.angle_alpha   90.00
_cell.angle_beta   90.00
_cell.angle_gamma   90.00
#
_symmetry.space_group_name_H-M   'P 1'
#
loop_
_entity.id
_entity.type
_entity.pdbx_description
1 polymer ?
#
loop_
_entity_poly.entity_id
_entity_poly.type
_entity_poly.pdbx_seq_one_letter_code
_entity_poly.pdbx_strand_id
1 'polypeptide(L)' 'MSKYKVGFYANSNANAFCTNAEVIDLVDDYGYTEKEAEEIINDEEKLEKEFDVWLWDTIETGFQVLKTGEEVEDWERMDQ' A
#
# COMPACT_ATOMS: atom_id res chain seq x y z
N MET A 1 11.41 19.79 -9.21
CA MET A 1 10.49 18.67 -9.52
C MET A 1 11.35 17.48 -9.79
N SER A 2 11.37 16.53 -8.84
CA SER A 2 12.09 15.27 -9.01
C SER A 2 11.46 14.43 -10.14
N LYS A 3 12.30 13.63 -10.80
CA LYS A 3 11.89 12.71 -11.88
C LYS A 3 11.45 11.33 -11.33
N TYR A 4 11.61 11.10 -10.03
CA TYR A 4 11.41 9.82 -9.37
C TYR A 4 10.00 9.73 -8.77
N LYS A 5 9.00 9.87 -9.65
CA LYS A 5 7.59 9.81 -9.27
C LYS A 5 6.99 8.46 -9.60
N VAL A 6 6.23 7.91 -8.66
CA VAL A 6 5.49 6.67 -8.81
C VAL A 6 4.01 6.91 -8.55
N GLY A 7 3.15 6.27 -9.34
CA GLY A 7 1.71 6.27 -9.10
C GLY A 7 1.31 5.00 -8.36
N PHE A 8 0.74 5.13 -7.18
CA PHE A 8 0.12 4.04 -6.44
C PHE A 8 -1.38 4.11 -6.55
N TYR A 9 -2.03 2.95 -6.61
CA TYR A 9 -3.48 2.88 -6.55
C TYR A 9 -3.93 1.57 -5.91
N ALA A 10 -5.09 1.61 -5.27
CA ALA A 10 -5.79 0.44 -4.78
C ALA A 10 -7.29 0.63 -4.95
N ASN A 11 -7.97 -0.40 -5.43
CA ASN A 11 -9.38 -0.36 -5.79
C ASN A 11 -10.05 -1.67 -5.38
N SER A 12 -11.01 -1.59 -4.45
CA SER A 12 -11.75 -2.77 -3.99
C SER A 12 -12.82 -3.27 -4.97
N ASN A 13 -13.07 -2.54 -6.06
CA ASN A 13 -14.17 -2.73 -7.01
C ASN A 13 -15.58 -2.74 -6.40
N ALA A 14 -15.74 -2.28 -5.15
CA ALA A 14 -17.02 -2.26 -4.46
C ALA A 14 -18.02 -1.27 -5.07
N ASN A 15 -17.57 -0.09 -5.54
CA ASN A 15 -18.41 0.92 -6.19
C ASN A 15 -17.56 1.97 -6.96
N ALA A 16 -18.20 3.00 -7.52
CA ALA A 16 -17.51 4.03 -8.30
C ALA A 16 -16.53 4.93 -7.50
N PHE A 17 -16.53 4.85 -6.17
CA PHE A 17 -15.76 5.70 -5.25
C PHE A 17 -14.76 4.91 -4.40
N CYS A 18 -14.48 3.65 -4.74
CA CYS A 18 -13.59 2.80 -3.95
C CYS A 18 -12.13 2.75 -4.45
N THR A 19 -11.79 3.59 -5.43
CA THR A 19 -10.41 3.73 -5.92
C THR A 19 -9.70 4.83 -5.12
N ASN A 20 -8.62 4.45 -4.43
CA ASN A 20 -7.60 5.38 -3.96
C ASN A 20 -6.45 5.39 -4.96
N ALA A 21 -5.99 6.56 -5.36
CA ALA A 21 -4.85 6.71 -6.25
C ALA A 21 -4.07 7.98 -5.90
N GLU A 22 -2.75 7.86 -5.81
CA GLU A 22 -1.86 8.93 -5.39
C GLU A 22 -0.56 8.88 -6.21
N VAL A 23 0.02 10.06 -6.47
CA VAL A 23 1.35 10.17 -7.07
C VAL A 23 2.31 10.58 -5.97
N ILE A 24 3.28 9.71 -5.69
CA ILE A 24 4.33 9.91 -4.71
C ILE A 24 5.62 10.31 -5.42
N ASP A 25 6.26 11.38 -4.98
CA ASP A 25 7.64 11.71 -5.30
C ASP A 25 8.57 11.11 -4.24
N LEU A 26 9.38 10.11 -4.63
CA LEU A 26 10.25 9.40 -3.70
C LEU A 26 11.26 10.34 -3.01
N VAL A 27 11.63 11.44 -3.65
CA VAL A 27 12.58 12.42 -3.10
C VAL A 27 11.86 13.47 -2.27
N ASP A 28 10.84 14.11 -2.85
CA ASP A 28 10.19 15.26 -2.21
C ASP A 28 9.20 14.84 -1.09
N ASP A 29 8.47 13.73 -1.26
CA ASP A 29 7.46 13.26 -0.32
C ASP A 29 8.04 12.27 0.71
N TYR A 30 8.88 11.33 0.28
CA TYR A 30 9.45 10.29 1.14
C TYR A 30 10.88 10.60 1.63
N GLY A 31 11.53 11.63 1.07
CA GLY A 31 12.83 12.11 1.55
C GLY A 31 14.04 11.28 1.12
N TYR A 32 13.88 10.38 0.14
CA TYR A 32 15.01 9.60 -0.39
C TYR A 32 16.01 10.47 -1.15
N THR A 33 17.27 10.06 -1.16
CA THR A 33 18.25 10.63 -2.09
C THR A 33 17.91 10.23 -3.53
N GLU A 34 18.36 11.00 -4.53
CA GLU A 34 18.15 10.65 -5.95
C GLU A 34 18.69 9.25 -6.30
N LYS A 35 19.79 8.84 -5.66
CA LYS A 35 20.37 7.50 -5.86
C LYS A 35 19.46 6.40 -5.30
N GLU A 36 18.95 6.57 -4.09
CA GLU A 36 18.01 5.59 -3.48
C GLU A 36 16.72 5.53 -4.29
N ALA A 37 16.18 6.68 -4.69
CA ALA A 37 14.98 6.75 -5.51
C ALA A 37 15.17 6.07 -6.89
N GLU A 38 16.36 6.21 -7.49
CA GLU A 38 16.73 5.50 -8.73
C GLU A 38 16.84 3.99 -8.52
N GLU A 39 17.38 3.56 -7.39
CA GLU A 39 17.43 2.13 -7.06
C GLU A 39 16.05 1.54 -6.81
N ILE A 40 15.14 2.28 -6.15
CA ILE A 40 13.77 1.83 -5.89
C ILE A 40 12.98 1.73 -7.19
N ILE A 41 12.94 2.78 -8.02
CA ILE A 41 12.08 2.80 -9.21
C ILE A 41 12.47 1.77 -10.28
N ASN A 42 13.71 1.27 -10.23
CA ASN A 42 14.23 0.25 -11.14
C ASN A 42 14.22 -1.18 -10.54
N ASP A 43 13.69 -1.35 -9.33
CA ASP A 43 13.65 -2.61 -8.59
C ASP A 43 12.21 -2.89 -8.12
N GLU A 44 11.58 -3.88 -8.74
CA GLU A 44 10.18 -4.24 -8.48
C GLU A 44 9.95 -4.66 -7.02
N GLU A 45 10.88 -5.40 -6.40
CA GLU A 45 10.75 -5.81 -4.99
C GLU A 45 10.85 -4.64 -4.02
N LYS A 46 11.63 -3.60 -4.36
CA LYS A 46 11.68 -2.37 -3.58
C LYS A 46 10.41 -1.54 -3.76
N LEU A 47 9.92 -1.41 -4.99
CA LEU A 47 8.66 -0.73 -5.27
C LEU A 47 7.47 -1.40 -4.58
N GLU A 48 7.42 -2.74 -4.53
CA GLU A 48 6.38 -3.48 -3.82
C GLU A 48 6.39 -3.17 -2.32
N LYS A 49 7.56 -3.04 -1.69
CA LYS A 49 7.67 -2.62 -0.28
C LYS A 49 7.16 -1.20 -0.04
N GLU A 50 7.48 -0.26 -0.93
CA GLU A 50 6.96 1.11 -0.84
C GLU A 50 5.44 1.13 -1.03
N PHE A 51 4.92 0.31 -1.94
CA PHE A 51 3.49 0.14 -2.17
C PHE A 51 2.79 -0.46 -0.95
N ASP A 52 3.37 -1.47 -0.30
CA ASP A 52 2.82 -2.06 0.92
C ASP A 52 2.68 -0.99 2.01
N VAL A 53 3.72 -0.21 2.28
CA VAL A 53 3.67 0.89 3.26
C VAL A 53 2.56 1.88 2.92
N TRP A 54 2.48 2.31 1.66
CA TRP A 54 1.41 3.20 1.21
C TRP A 54 0.01 2.59 1.39
N LEU A 55 -0.15 1.29 1.11
CA LEU A 55 -1.41 0.57 1.22
C LEU A 55 -1.90 0.51 2.68
N TRP A 56 -0.98 0.25 3.62
CA TRP A 56 -1.25 0.22 5.06
C TRP A 56 -1.71 1.58 5.61
N ASP A 57 -1.15 2.67 5.09
CA ASP A 57 -1.51 4.03 5.51
C ASP A 57 -2.79 4.56 4.84
N THR A 58 -3.11 4.07 3.63
CA THR A 58 -4.19 4.62 2.80
C THR A 58 -5.52 3.86 2.91
N ILE A 59 -5.47 2.54 3.13
CA ILE A 59 -6.66 1.70 3.19
C ILE A 59 -6.65 0.93 4.51
N GLU A 60 -7.84 0.77 5.10
CA GLU A 60 -8.03 -0.13 6.23
C GLU A 60 -7.75 -1.57 5.79
N THR A 61 -6.49 -1.97 5.99
CA THR A 61 -5.97 -3.30 5.75
C THR A 61 -5.42 -3.82 7.07
N GLY A 62 -5.38 -5.14 7.23
CA GLY A 62 -5.15 -5.75 8.54
C GLY A 62 -4.90 -7.25 8.43
N PHE A 63 -4.18 -7.78 9.42
CA PHE A 63 -4.15 -9.21 9.69
C PHE A 63 -4.16 -9.44 11.21
N GLN A 64 -4.75 -10.55 11.63
CA GLN A 64 -4.72 -10.99 13.02
C GLN A 64 -4.30 -12.45 13.09
N VAL A 65 -3.46 -12.79 14.07
CA VAL A 65 -3.14 -14.18 14.37
C VAL A 65 -4.24 -14.76 15.27
N LEU A 66 -5.07 -15.62 14.71
CA LEU A 66 -6.21 -16.26 15.39
C LEU A 66 -5.71 -17.51 16.14
N LYS A 67 -6.07 -17.64 17.42
CA LYS A 67 -5.58 -18.69 18.33
C LYS A 67 -6.68 -19.63 18.82
N THR A 68 -7.94 -19.23 18.67
CA THR A 68 -9.11 -19.97 19.16
C THR A 68 -10.13 -20.17 18.04
N GLY A 69 -11.02 -21.17 18.21
CA GLY A 69 -12.12 -21.39 17.27
C GLY A 69 -13.10 -20.22 17.22
N GLU A 70 -13.35 -19.57 18.37
CA GLU A 70 -14.21 -18.38 18.46
C GLU A 70 -13.65 -17.21 17.62
N GLU A 71 -12.35 -16.92 17.71
CA GLU A 71 -11.69 -15.89 16.89
C GLU A 71 -11.76 -16.20 15.39
N VAL A 72 -11.70 -17.48 15.00
CA VAL A 72 -11.87 -17.89 13.60
C VAL A 72 -13.30 -17.65 13.13
N GLU A 73 -14.29 -18.09 13.91
CA GLU A 73 -15.70 -17.90 13.55
C GLU A 73 -16.09 -16.42 13.49
N ASP A 74 -15.54 -15.56 14.34
CA ASP A 74 -15.79 -14.11 14.29
C ASP A 74 -15.15 -13.47 13.05
N TRP A 75 -13.93 -13.87 12.68
CA TRP A 75 -13.25 -13.37 11.48
C TRP A 75 -13.98 -13.78 10.18
N GLU A 76 -14.50 -15.00 10.11
CA GLU A 76 -15.26 -15.52 8.96
C GLU A 76 -16.62 -14.82 8.76
N ARG A 77 -17.12 -14.08 9.76
CA ARG A 77 -18.38 -13.32 9.68
C ARG A 77 -18.16 -11.85 9.31
N MET A 78 -16.92 -11.39 9.11
CA MET A 78 -16.62 -9.97 8.88
C MET A 78 -17.22 -9.38 7.60
N ASP A 79 -17.48 -10.21 6.58
CA ASP A 79 -18.03 -9.81 5.29
C ASP A 79 -19.52 -10.14 5.11
N GLN A 80 -20.19 -10.58 6.18
CA GLN A 80 -21.62 -10.95 6.22
C GLN A 80 -22.49 -9.81 6.76
#